data_AF-A0A1D8GA32-F1
#
_entry.id   AF-A0A1D8GA32-F1
#
_cell.length_a   1.000
_cell.length_b   1.000
_cell.length_c   1.000
_cell.angle_alpha   90.00
_cell.angle_beta   90.00
_cell.angle_gamma   90.00
#
_symmetry.space_group_name_H-M   'P 1'
#
loop_
_entity.id
_entity.type
_entity.pdbx_description
1 polymer ?
#
loop_
_entity_poly.entity_id
_entity_poly.type
_entity_poly.pdbx_seq_one_letter_code
_entity_poly.pdbx_strand_id
1 'polypeptide(L)'
;MTGLLLSAVALALFVLPTVGLWMLGRRLRLPAGELAMGATAVWVTSVWAVVILGAVLSQRAQPVLFPETSPCHDVGTPVARYFPPDAFCLHDDGELRTVNGPTGRILFWLACGTAVGIPVAARFTLRRHR
;
A
#
# COMPACT_ATOMS: atom_id res chain seq x y z
N MET A 1 18.73 5.66 -1.95
CA MET A 1 18.17 6.82 -1.21
C MET A 1 16.72 7.13 -1.63
N THR A 2 16.37 7.11 -2.91
CA THR A 2 15.02 7.39 -3.44
C THR A 2 13.92 6.49 -2.86
N GLY A 3 14.20 5.19 -2.68
CA GLY A 3 13.22 4.25 -2.14
C GLY A 3 12.82 4.51 -0.68
N LEU A 4 13.77 4.88 0.16
CA LEU A 4 13.53 5.18 1.58
C LEU A 4 12.76 6.50 1.75
N LEU A 5 13.03 7.46 0.86
CA LEU A 5 12.34 8.75 0.79
C LEU A 5 10.89 8.57 0.30
N LEU A 6 10.67 7.74 -0.72
CA LEU A 6 9.33 7.35 -1.18
C LEU A 6 8.53 6.61 -0.10
N SER A 7 9.16 5.68 0.61
CA SER A 7 8.54 4.99 1.75
C SER A 7 8.15 5.97 2.85
N ALA A 8 9.04 6.89 3.21
CA ALA A 8 8.77 7.92 4.22
C ALA A 8 7.66 8.88 3.80
N VAL A 9 7.64 9.30 2.52
CA VAL A 9 6.58 10.17 1.96
C VAL A 9 5.24 9.46 1.97
N ALA A 10 5.16 8.18 1.61
CA ALA A 10 3.91 7.44 1.69
C ALA A 10 3.45 7.22 3.14
N LEU A 11 4.37 6.90 4.05
CA LEU A 11 4.06 6.82 5.48
C LEU A 11 3.49 8.14 5.99
N ALA A 12 4.07 9.26 5.55
CA ALA A 12 3.57 10.58 5.86
C ALA A 12 2.19 10.87 5.23
N LEU A 13 1.95 10.46 3.98
CA LEU A 13 0.68 10.73 3.29
C LEU A 13 -0.48 9.87 3.77
N PHE A 14 -0.22 8.65 4.27
CA PHE A 14 -1.27 7.75 4.74
C PHE A 14 -1.38 7.73 6.26
N VAL A 15 -0.28 7.59 6.99
CA VAL A 15 -0.33 7.36 8.45
C VAL A 15 -0.51 8.64 9.24
N LEU A 16 0.23 9.71 8.92
CA LEU A 16 0.16 10.97 9.66
C LEU A 16 -1.23 11.62 9.62
N PRO A 17 -1.94 11.73 8.48
CA PRO A 17 -3.29 12.30 8.49
C PRO A 17 -4.27 11.43 9.27
N THR A 18 -4.10 10.11 9.29
CA THR A 18 -4.97 9.21 10.08
C THR A 18 -4.79 9.42 11.58
N VAL A 19 -3.53 9.37 12.04
CA VAL A 19 -3.19 9.56 13.46
C VAL A 19 -3.53 10.98 13.88
N GLY A 20 -3.24 11.97 13.03
CA GLY A 20 -3.56 13.38 13.24
C GLY A 20 -5.06 13.60 13.42
N LEU A 21 -5.89 13.16 12.48
CA LEU A 21 -7.35 13.29 12.57
C LEU A 21 -7.92 12.57 13.78
N TRP A 22 -7.40 11.38 14.10
CA TRP A 22 -7.85 10.61 15.25
C TRP A 22 -7.50 11.30 16.58
N MET A 23 -6.25 11.74 16.75
CA MET A 23 -5.81 12.43 17.97
C MET A 23 -6.47 13.80 18.10
N LEU A 24 -6.65 14.53 17.00
CA LEU A 24 -7.30 15.83 16.97
C LEU A 24 -8.78 15.71 17.32
N GLY A 25 -9.50 14.74 16.74
CA GLY A 25 -10.89 14.50 17.09
C GLY A 25 -11.08 14.02 18.53
N ARG A 26 -10.13 13.24 19.07
CA ARG A 26 -10.12 12.88 20.50
C ARG A 26 -9.88 14.08 21.41
N ARG A 27 -8.98 15.00 21.05
CA ARG A 27 -8.67 16.22 21.81
C ARG A 27 -9.82 17.23 21.76
N LEU A 28 -10.42 17.40 20.58
CA LEU A 28 -11.48 18.40 20.34
C LEU A 28 -12.88 17.90 20.70
N ARG A 29 -13.03 16.65 21.19
CA ARG A 29 -14.33 16.00 21.44
C ARG A 29 -15.28 16.15 20.25
N LEU A 30 -14.74 16.03 19.03
CA LEU A 30 -15.55 16.20 17.83
C LEU A 30 -16.70 15.18 17.85
N PRO A 31 -17.90 15.59 17.40
CA PRO A 31 -19.02 14.67 17.30
C PRO A 31 -18.62 13.47 16.45
N ALA A 32 -19.07 12.28 16.84
CA ALA A 32 -18.64 11.01 16.23
C ALA A 32 -18.80 10.97 14.71
N GLY A 33 -19.72 11.76 14.15
CA GLY A 33 -19.90 11.94 12.70
C GLY A 33 -18.69 12.53 11.98
N GLU A 34 -18.00 13.53 12.56
CA GLU A 34 -16.83 14.17 11.93
C GLU A 34 -15.59 13.28 11.96
N LEU A 35 -15.39 12.54 13.06
CA LEU A 35 -14.36 11.50 13.16
C LEU A 35 -14.61 10.35 12.18
N ALA A 36 -15.87 9.94 12.01
CA ALA A 36 -16.24 8.91 11.05
C ALA A 36 -16.01 9.36 9.60
N MET A 37 -16.32 10.62 9.28
CA MET A 37 -16.10 11.17 7.94
C MET A 37 -14.60 11.24 7.62
N GLY A 38 -13.77 11.69 8.56
CA GLY A 38 -12.31 11.68 8.41
C GLY A 38 -11.75 10.26 8.24
N ALA A 39 -12.18 9.30 9.05
CA ALA A 39 -11.76 7.90 8.92
C ALA A 39 -12.22 7.27 7.59
N THR A 40 -13.41 7.65 7.10
CA THR A 40 -13.93 7.20 5.80
C THR A 40 -13.06 7.73 4.66
N ALA A 41 -12.69 9.02 4.70
CA ALA A 41 -11.81 9.60 3.68
C ALA A 41 -10.47 8.86 3.60
N VAL A 42 -9.84 8.58 4.75
CA VAL A 42 -8.58 7.84 4.80
C VAL A 42 -8.75 6.38 4.33
N TRP A 43 -9.86 5.73 4.67
CA TRP A 43 -10.15 4.38 4.19
C TRP A 43 -10.29 4.37 2.66
N VAL A 44 -11.10 5.28 2.10
CA VAL A 44 -11.30 5.40 0.65
C VAL A 44 -9.97 5.64 -0.06
N THR A 45 -9.15 6.59 0.41
CA THR A 45 -7.85 6.86 -0.21
C THR A 45 -6.90 5.69 -0.11
N SER A 46 -6.89 4.96 1.01
CA SER A 46 -6.06 3.76 1.18
C SER A 46 -6.48 2.62 0.25
N VAL A 47 -7.79 2.38 0.10
CA VAL A 47 -8.33 1.37 -0.82
C VAL A 47 -7.94 1.70 -2.26
N TRP A 48 -8.11 2.95 -2.69
CA TRP A 48 -7.68 3.38 -4.02
C TRP A 48 -6.17 3.28 -4.20
N ALA A 49 -5.37 3.57 -3.16
CA ALA A 49 -3.93 3.38 -3.21
C ALA A 49 -3.55 1.91 -3.41
N VAL A 50 -4.22 0.96 -2.75
CA VAL A 50 -4.02 -0.49 -3.00
C VAL A 50 -4.34 -0.84 -4.44
N VAL A 51 -5.43 -0.34 -5.00
CA VAL A 51 -5.83 -0.61 -6.39
C VAL A 51 -4.80 -0.06 -7.36
N ILE A 52 -4.38 1.19 -7.21
CA ILE A 52 -3.42 1.86 -8.10
C ILE A 52 -2.04 1.20 -7.99
N LEU A 53 -1.53 1.00 -6.77
CA LEU A 53 -0.25 0.34 -6.55
C LEU A 53 -0.29 -1.10 -7.06
N GLY A 54 -1.36 -1.85 -6.77
CA GLY A 54 -1.57 -3.20 -7.28
C GLY A 54 -1.53 -3.24 -8.81
N ALA A 55 -2.22 -2.31 -9.48
CA ALA A 55 -2.22 -2.20 -10.93
C ALA A 55 -0.81 -1.92 -11.48
N VAL A 56 -0.12 -0.90 -10.98
CA VAL A 56 1.24 -0.54 -11.43
C VAL A 56 2.24 -1.68 -11.19
N LEU A 57 2.21 -2.30 -10.01
CA LEU A 57 3.09 -3.42 -9.68
C LEU A 57 2.74 -4.68 -10.50
N SER A 58 1.47 -4.86 -10.89
CA SER A 58 1.06 -5.97 -11.76
C SER A 58 1.58 -5.81 -13.19
N GLN A 59 1.63 -4.58 -13.71
CA GLN A 59 2.19 -4.31 -15.04
C GLN A 59 3.66 -4.73 -15.09
N ARG A 60 4.44 -4.37 -14.06
CA ARG A 60 5.86 -4.77 -13.96
C ARG A 60 6.06 -6.27 -13.89
N ALA A 61 5.11 -7.01 -13.32
CA ALA A 61 5.15 -8.47 -13.23
C ALA A 61 4.78 -9.20 -14.54
N GLN A 62 4.38 -8.45 -15.58
CA GLN A 62 3.93 -8.99 -16.87
C GLN A 62 4.87 -8.58 -18.02
N PRO A 63 6.04 -9.23 -18.16
CA PRO A 63 7.05 -8.86 -19.17
C PRO A 63 6.59 -9.02 -20.62
N VAL A 64 5.57 -9.85 -20.89
CA VAL A 64 5.02 -10.04 -22.24
C VAL A 64 4.07 -8.90 -22.61
N LEU A 65 3.30 -8.40 -21.66
CA LEU A 65 2.29 -7.36 -21.90
C LEU A 65 2.88 -5.95 -21.75
N PHE A 66 3.89 -5.78 -20.89
CA PHE A 66 4.50 -4.49 -20.60
C PHE A 66 6.05 -4.59 -20.61
N PRO A 67 6.65 -4.84 -21.79
CA PRO A 67 8.09 -5.07 -21.93
C PRO A 67 8.93 -3.91 -21.39
N GLU A 68 8.58 -2.67 -21.74
CA GLU A 68 9.28 -1.43 -21.38
C GLU A 68 9.34 -1.14 -19.86
N THR A 69 8.44 -1.75 -19.08
CA THR A 69 8.33 -1.47 -17.64
C THR A 69 8.69 -2.67 -16.77
N SER A 70 8.82 -3.85 -17.37
CA SER A 70 9.11 -5.07 -16.65
C SER A 70 10.61 -5.31 -16.58
N PRO A 71 11.21 -5.35 -15.38
CA PRO A 71 12.62 -5.69 -15.21
C PRO A 71 12.92 -7.16 -15.52
N CYS A 72 11.98 -7.90 -16.08
CA CYS A 72 12.12 -9.31 -16.47
C CYS A 72 11.95 -9.53 -17.96
N HIS A 73 11.81 -8.45 -18.76
CA HIS A 73 11.69 -8.59 -20.20
C HIS A 73 13.01 -9.05 -20.83
N ASP A 74 14.13 -8.43 -20.45
CA ASP A 74 15.43 -8.64 -21.09
C ASP A 74 16.40 -9.54 -20.30
N VAL A 75 16.10 -9.83 -19.03
CA VAL A 75 17.10 -10.27 -18.04
C VAL A 75 16.73 -11.54 -17.28
N GLY A 76 15.54 -12.13 -17.53
CA GLY A 76 15.16 -13.33 -16.81
C GLY A 76 13.78 -13.89 -17.11
N THR A 77 13.48 -15.06 -16.53
CA THR A 77 12.19 -15.73 -16.69
C THR A 77 11.24 -15.40 -15.50
N PRO A 78 9.98 -15.01 -15.77
CA PRO A 78 9.04 -14.65 -14.71
C PRO A 78 8.51 -15.90 -13.98
N VAL A 79 8.77 -15.98 -12.67
CA VAL A 79 8.43 -17.14 -11.82
C VAL A 79 7.09 -16.96 -11.08
N ALA A 80 6.82 -15.75 -10.57
CA ALA A 80 5.55 -15.43 -9.91
C ALA A 80 4.91 -14.21 -10.56
N ARG A 81 3.74 -14.39 -11.21
CA ARG A 81 3.07 -13.36 -12.03
C ARG A 81 1.78 -12.80 -11.43
N TYR A 82 1.25 -13.43 -10.39
CA TYR A 82 -0.17 -13.26 -10.04
C TYR A 82 -0.45 -12.40 -8.80
N PHE A 83 0.55 -12.11 -7.96
CA PHE A 83 0.32 -11.34 -6.73
C PHE A 83 1.36 -10.24 -6.55
N PRO A 84 1.06 -8.98 -6.91
CA PRO A 84 1.84 -7.86 -6.42
C PRO A 84 1.64 -7.77 -4.89
N PRO A 85 2.70 -7.53 -4.11
CA PRO A 85 4.02 -7.08 -4.54
C PRO A 85 5.06 -8.19 -4.73
N ASP A 86 4.73 -9.45 -4.40
CA ASP A 86 5.65 -10.59 -4.32
C ASP A 86 5.83 -11.33 -5.67
N ALA A 87 6.05 -10.56 -6.73
CA ALA A 87 6.46 -11.09 -8.03
C ALA A 87 7.98 -11.25 -8.08
N PHE A 88 8.46 -12.34 -8.69
CA PHE A 88 9.89 -12.69 -8.79
C PHE A 88 10.28 -13.07 -10.21
N CYS A 89 11.54 -12.76 -10.54
CA CYS A 89 12.18 -13.15 -11.79
C CYS A 89 13.49 -13.86 -11.53
N LEU A 90 13.65 -14.98 -12.22
CA LEU A 90 14.86 -15.77 -12.22
C LEU A 90 15.80 -15.20 -13.28
N HIS A 91 16.96 -14.73 -12.84
CA HIS A 91 17.99 -14.18 -13.71
C HIS A 91 18.91 -15.27 -14.25
N ASP A 92 19.71 -14.95 -15.27
CA ASP A 92 20.64 -15.88 -15.92
C ASP A 92 21.72 -16.44 -14.98
N ASP A 93 22.00 -15.73 -13.87
CA ASP A 93 22.87 -16.18 -12.79
C ASP A 93 22.19 -17.19 -11.83
N GLY A 94 20.92 -17.51 -12.06
CA GLY A 94 20.12 -18.41 -11.23
C GLY A 94 19.52 -17.75 -9.99
N GLU A 95 19.71 -16.44 -9.79
CA GLU A 95 19.15 -15.73 -8.64
C GLU A 95 17.69 -15.31 -8.86
N LEU A 96 16.87 -15.48 -7.81
CA LEU A 96 15.51 -14.94 -7.74
C LEU A 96 15.54 -13.51 -7.20
N ARG A 97 15.12 -12.54 -8.01
CA ARG A 97 15.03 -11.14 -7.63
C ARG A 97 13.60 -10.63 -7.70
N THR A 98 13.23 -9.78 -6.75
CA THR A 98 11.88 -9.19 -6.69
C THR A 98 11.68 -8.22 -7.84
N VAL A 99 10.56 -8.32 -8.54
CA VAL A 99 10.21 -7.42 -9.66
C VAL A 99 9.92 -6.00 -9.17
N ASN A 100 9.25 -5.89 -8.03
CA ASN A 100 8.70 -4.64 -7.53
C ASN A 100 9.64 -3.91 -6.56
N GLY A 101 10.77 -4.54 -6.24
CA GLY A 101 11.70 -4.05 -5.23
C GLY A 101 11.12 -4.00 -3.81
N PRO A 102 11.97 -3.77 -2.81
CA PRO A 102 11.54 -3.67 -1.42
C PRO A 102 10.60 -2.47 -1.19
N THR A 103 10.81 -1.35 -1.89
CA THR A 103 9.98 -0.15 -1.74
C THR A 103 8.55 -0.37 -2.22
N GLY A 104 8.34 -0.91 -3.44
CA GLY A 104 7.00 -1.16 -3.97
C GLY A 104 6.21 -2.11 -3.06
N ARG A 105 6.90 -3.11 -2.50
CA ARG A 105 6.35 -4.03 -1.51
C ARG A 105 5.91 -3.36 -0.21
N ILE A 106 6.75 -2.51 0.36
CA ILE A 106 6.41 -1.76 1.58
C ILE A 106 5.18 -0.89 1.34
N LEU A 107 5.15 -0.14 0.24
CA LEU A 107 4.04 0.77 -0.08
C LEU A 107 2.71 0.05 -0.23
N PHE A 108 2.70 -1.07 -0.96
CA PHE A 108 1.50 -1.88 -1.15
C PHE A 108 0.97 -2.42 0.17
N TRP A 109 1.83 -3.05 0.97
CA TRP A 109 1.42 -3.62 2.26
C TRP A 109 0.98 -2.56 3.27
N LEU A 110 1.57 -1.36 3.22
CA LEU A 110 1.16 -0.25 4.07
C LEU A 110 -0.26 0.22 3.70
N ALA A 111 -0.54 0.39 2.40
CA ALA A 111 -1.87 0.74 1.92
C ALA A 111 -2.91 -0.36 2.24
N CYS A 112 -2.55 -1.64 2.10
CA CYS A 112 -3.40 -2.75 2.52
C CYS A 112 -3.66 -2.73 4.03
N GLY A 113 -2.62 -2.50 4.82
CA GLY A 113 -2.70 -2.41 6.27
C GLY A 113 -3.61 -1.28 6.74
N THR A 114 -3.56 -0.11 6.12
CA THR A 114 -4.46 1.00 6.44
C THR A 114 -5.89 0.73 5.99
N ALA A 115 -6.08 0.18 4.78
CA ALA A 115 -7.40 -0.19 4.26
C ALA A 115 -8.13 -1.21 5.15
N VAL A 116 -7.42 -2.14 5.78
CA VAL A 116 -7.99 -3.12 6.72
C VAL A 116 -8.02 -2.61 8.16
N GLY A 117 -6.97 -1.91 8.60
CA GLY A 117 -6.81 -1.47 9.98
C GLY A 117 -7.84 -0.44 10.42
N ILE A 118 -8.24 0.48 9.53
CA ILE A 118 -9.24 1.52 9.83
C ILE A 118 -10.61 0.94 10.19
N PRO A 119 -11.24 0.07 9.38
CA PRO A 119 -12.55 -0.48 9.71
C PRO A 119 -12.49 -1.36 10.97
N VAL A 120 -11.38 -2.07 11.20
CA VAL A 120 -11.16 -2.85 12.43
C VAL A 120 -11.08 -1.95 13.65
N ALA A 121 -10.26 -0.90 13.61
CA ALA A 121 -10.12 0.07 14.71
C ALA A 121 -11.45 0.78 15.01
N ALA A 122 -12.17 1.22 13.97
CA ALA A 122 -13.48 1.84 14.10
C ALA A 122 -14.48 0.91 14.81
N ARG A 123 -14.53 -0.38 14.44
CA ARG A 123 -15.38 -1.40 15.07
C ARG A 123 -15.05 -1.59 16.55
N PHE A 124 -13.77 -1.61 16.92
CA PHE A 124 -13.36 -1.72 18.33
C PHE A 124 -13.74 -0.50 19.16
N THR A 125 -13.63 0.71 18.60
CA THR A 125 -14.08 1.92 19.31
C THR A 125 -15.59 1.99 19.47
N LEU A 126 -16.36 1.62 18.46
CA LEU A 126 -17.82 1.55 18.55
C LEU A 126 -18.28 0.58 19.64
N ARG A 127 -17.59 -0.55 19.81
CA ARG A 127 -17.88 -1.52 20.89
C ARG A 127 -17.54 -1.00 22.29
N ARG A 128 -16.58 -0.08 22.44
CA ARG A 128 -16.21 0.50 23.73
C ARG A 128 -17.14 1.65 24.18
N HIS A 129 -17.91 2.21 23.26
CA HIS A 129 -18.83 3.33 23.53
C HIS A 129 -20.31 2.94 23.58
N ARG A 130 -20.63 1.66 23.41
CA ARG A 130 -21.92 1.05 23.75
C ARG A 130 -21.79 0.36 25.11
#